data_AF-A0A2T4XG76-F1
#
_entry.id   AF-A0A2T4XG76-F1
#
_cell.length_a   1.000
_cell.length_b   1.000
_cell.length_c   1.000
_cell.angle_alpha   90.00
_cell.angle_beta   90.00
_cell.angle_gamma   90.00
#
_symmetry.space_group_name_H-M   'P 1'
#
loop_
_entity.id
_entity.type
_entity.pdbx_description
1 polymer ?
#
loop_
_entity_poly.entity_id
_entity_poly.type
_entity_poly.pdbx_seq_one_letter_code
_entity_poly.pdbx_strand_id
1 'polypeptide(L)'
;MDHIKNLGGWRTRRKLVVIAVDDYGNVRLDSRQAREALNKAGFMAKNRFDRFDTLETVQDLEALYEVLSSVEDRNGRNAIFSPYALPCNINYEVMADEGYQRYVHEDLPVTFQKLESRHPQAYSGAWTMWKEGMEMGLMAPQCHGREHVNLGIMKEKIARGDADLFVALRNRSYTGLTVPPGRSFGYSAAFGFKDSEELKGHEQILEHGLRAFKHVFGYHSVCFTAPAQQFHPDLEPVLRRNGILALDRPFMHVQQSPGTGRNNSQSQRKWNTTARKWNTTGALRASGLRTVVRNVVFEPCDGKHVIPDAINEAVSTASESVERALKEIAVAFRLGKPAIISSHRVNYCGFVEESNRRIGLASLKSLLRELVHRWPDVEFMSVAELTDLICSDPKKGEKP
;
A
#
# COMPACT_ATOMS: atom_id res chain seq x y z
N MET A 1 11.75 17.38 13.80
CA MET A 1 10.82 16.47 14.52
C MET A 1 10.77 15.07 13.92
N ASP A 2 11.32 14.87 12.70
CA ASP A 2 11.13 13.63 11.92
C ASP A 2 11.76 12.36 12.51
N HIS A 3 12.62 12.49 13.51
CA HIS A 3 13.32 11.35 14.12
C HIS A 3 12.67 10.81 15.41
N ILE A 4 11.59 11.44 15.89
CA ILE A 4 10.90 11.02 17.13
C ILE A 4 10.41 9.57 17.03
N LYS A 5 10.01 9.13 15.82
CA LYS A 5 9.62 7.74 15.51
C LYS A 5 10.70 6.70 15.85
N ASN A 6 11.96 7.11 15.99
CA ASN A 6 13.09 6.23 16.32
C ASN A 6 13.47 6.19 17.81
N LEU A 7 12.79 6.94 18.69
CA LEU A 7 13.17 7.01 20.12
C LEU A 7 12.68 5.79 20.92
N GLY A 8 11.53 5.21 20.57
CA GLY A 8 10.89 4.10 21.30
C GLY A 8 10.80 2.80 20.50
N GLY A 9 10.40 1.70 21.16
CA GLY A 9 10.16 0.40 20.53
C GLY A 9 11.40 -0.50 20.41
N TRP A 10 11.26 -1.59 19.67
CA TRP A 10 12.26 -2.63 19.41
C TRP A 10 13.55 -2.08 18.80
N ARG A 11 14.69 -2.69 19.13
CA ARG A 11 16.03 -2.23 18.73
C ARG A 11 16.88 -3.40 18.30
N THR A 12 17.82 -3.12 17.41
CA THR A 12 18.84 -4.06 16.97
C THR A 12 20.16 -3.33 16.73
N ARG A 13 21.26 -4.07 16.86
CA ARG A 13 22.60 -3.60 16.45
C ARG A 13 22.87 -3.85 14.96
N ARG A 14 22.08 -4.73 14.32
CA ARG A 14 22.18 -5.03 12.88
C ARG A 14 21.64 -3.84 12.08
N LYS A 15 22.28 -3.51 10.96
CA LYS A 15 21.82 -2.48 10.03
C LYS A 15 20.82 -3.10 9.06
N LEU A 16 19.59 -3.27 9.51
CA LEU A 16 18.53 -3.89 8.71
C LEU A 16 17.83 -2.85 7.85
N VAL A 17 17.66 -3.15 6.57
CA VAL A 17 16.88 -2.35 5.62
C VAL A 17 15.70 -3.16 5.12
N VAL A 18 14.51 -2.59 5.27
CA VAL A 18 13.24 -3.18 4.82
C VAL A 18 12.55 -2.18 3.90
N ILE A 19 12.10 -2.63 2.73
CA ILE A 19 11.44 -1.77 1.75
C ILE A 19 9.96 -2.17 1.64
N ALA A 20 9.11 -1.42 2.33
CA ALA A 20 7.67 -1.60 2.32
C ALA A 20 7.01 -0.69 1.29
N VAL A 21 6.29 -1.28 0.32
CA VAL A 21 5.73 -0.53 -0.81
C VAL A 21 4.24 -0.80 -0.97
N ASP A 22 3.43 0.25 -0.84
CA ASP A 22 1.97 0.13 -0.88
C ASP A 22 1.41 0.03 -2.31
N ASP A 23 0.15 -0.42 -2.39
CA ASP A 23 -0.73 -0.40 -3.57
C ASP A 23 -0.42 -1.42 -4.68
N TYR A 24 0.37 -2.46 -4.43
CA TYR A 24 0.64 -3.50 -5.44
C TYR A 24 -0.58 -4.38 -5.75
N GLY A 25 -0.68 -4.85 -6.99
CA GLY A 25 -1.78 -5.72 -7.44
C GLY A 25 -3.10 -4.98 -7.68
N ASN A 26 -3.08 -3.65 -7.78
CA ASN A 26 -4.28 -2.83 -7.88
C ASN A 26 -4.50 -2.23 -9.28
N VAL A 27 -5.74 -2.18 -9.77
CA VAL A 27 -6.12 -1.44 -10.99
C VAL A 27 -6.88 -0.18 -10.61
N ARG A 28 -6.14 0.87 -10.23
CA ARG A 28 -6.72 2.18 -9.92
C ARG A 28 -7.11 2.96 -11.18
N LEU A 29 -6.19 2.99 -12.14
CA LEU A 29 -6.36 3.47 -13.49
C LEU A 29 -6.06 2.32 -14.46
N ASP A 30 -6.87 2.17 -15.51
CA ASP A 30 -6.70 1.07 -16.48
C ASP A 30 -5.54 1.34 -17.44
N SER A 31 -5.47 2.54 -18.03
CA SER A 31 -4.53 2.87 -19.10
C SER A 31 -4.43 4.38 -19.34
N ARG A 32 -3.49 4.81 -20.18
CA ARG A 32 -3.42 6.20 -20.67
C ARG A 32 -4.71 6.61 -21.40
N GLN A 33 -5.27 5.71 -22.21
CA GLN A 33 -6.52 5.93 -22.93
C GLN A 33 -7.69 6.14 -21.97
N ALA A 34 -7.77 5.35 -20.89
CA ALA A 34 -8.75 5.56 -19.83
C ALA A 34 -8.59 6.94 -19.18
N ARG A 35 -7.35 7.38 -18.90
CA ARG A 35 -7.10 8.71 -18.33
C ARG A 35 -7.58 9.84 -19.25
N GLU A 36 -7.27 9.74 -20.53
CA GLU A 36 -7.69 10.70 -21.55
C GLU A 36 -9.22 10.75 -21.70
N ALA A 37 -9.88 9.59 -21.69
CA ALA A 37 -11.34 9.50 -21.73
C ALA A 37 -12.00 10.11 -20.49
N LEU A 38 -11.45 9.86 -19.30
CA LEU A 38 -11.93 10.46 -18.06
C LEU A 38 -11.75 11.99 -18.06
N ASN A 39 -10.62 12.49 -18.56
CA ASN A 39 -10.38 13.94 -18.68
C ASN A 39 -11.39 14.59 -19.66
N LYS A 40 -11.65 13.96 -20.81
CA LYS A 40 -12.67 14.43 -21.78
C LYS A 40 -14.08 14.47 -21.18
N ALA A 41 -14.37 13.57 -20.24
CA ALA A 41 -15.63 13.54 -19.50
C ALA A 41 -15.66 14.49 -18.28
N GLY A 42 -14.62 15.31 -18.07
CA GLY A 42 -14.53 16.28 -16.97
C GLY A 42 -14.01 15.70 -15.64
N PHE A 43 -13.59 14.43 -15.61
CA PHE A 43 -13.05 13.76 -14.43
C PHE A 43 -11.54 13.85 -14.39
N MET A 44 -11.04 15.02 -13.98
CA MET A 44 -9.61 15.31 -13.89
C MET A 44 -8.94 14.54 -12.75
N ALA A 45 -7.67 14.17 -12.95
CA ALA A 45 -6.85 13.56 -11.91
C ALA A 45 -6.62 14.54 -10.74
N LYS A 46 -6.88 14.09 -9.51
CA LYS A 46 -6.75 14.95 -8.30
C LYS A 46 -5.38 14.90 -7.66
N ASN A 47 -4.60 13.87 -7.98
CA ASN A 47 -3.27 13.61 -7.43
C ASN A 47 -2.51 12.66 -8.36
N ARG A 48 -1.22 12.40 -8.05
CA ARG A 48 -0.37 11.51 -8.83
C ARG A 48 -0.91 10.08 -8.94
N PHE A 49 -1.59 9.57 -7.93
CA PHE A 49 -2.17 8.22 -7.97
C PHE A 49 -3.29 8.15 -9.01
N ASP A 50 -4.17 9.16 -9.04
CA ASP A 50 -5.20 9.26 -10.08
C ASP A 50 -4.60 9.44 -11.48
N ARG A 51 -3.39 9.98 -11.58
CA ARG A 51 -2.70 10.23 -12.86
C ARG A 51 -1.97 8.99 -13.39
N PHE A 52 -1.32 8.21 -12.53
CA PHE A 52 -0.30 7.24 -12.94
C PHE A 52 -0.49 5.81 -12.42
N ASP A 53 -1.29 5.60 -11.38
CA ASP A 53 -1.34 4.33 -10.65
C ASP A 53 -2.10 3.25 -11.44
N THR A 54 -1.33 2.39 -12.10
CA THR A 54 -1.77 1.31 -12.99
C THR A 54 -1.24 -0.03 -12.45
N LEU A 55 -1.83 -1.15 -12.88
CA LEU A 55 -1.27 -2.46 -12.56
C LEU A 55 0.14 -2.61 -13.15
N GLU A 56 0.98 -3.40 -12.50
CA GLU A 56 2.39 -3.54 -12.88
C GLU A 56 2.49 -4.22 -14.26
N THR A 57 3.12 -3.55 -15.22
CA THR A 57 3.42 -4.14 -16.53
C THR A 57 4.65 -5.04 -16.46
N VAL A 58 4.87 -5.86 -17.49
CA VAL A 58 6.09 -6.68 -17.60
C VAL A 58 7.34 -5.79 -17.61
N GLN A 59 7.29 -4.63 -18.27
CA GLN A 59 8.40 -3.69 -18.31
C GLN A 59 8.63 -2.98 -16.96
N ASP A 60 7.58 -2.74 -16.17
CA ASP A 60 7.71 -2.20 -14.82
C ASP A 60 8.42 -3.19 -13.90
N LEU A 61 8.03 -4.47 -13.96
CA LEU A 61 8.61 -5.55 -13.15
C LEU A 61 10.06 -5.84 -13.55
N GLU A 62 10.35 -5.96 -14.85
CA GLU A 62 11.71 -6.22 -15.36
C GLU A 62 12.68 -5.11 -14.92
N ALA A 63 12.30 -3.84 -15.13
CA ALA A 63 13.13 -2.71 -14.74
C ALA A 63 13.30 -2.60 -13.21
N LEU A 64 12.26 -2.93 -12.44
CA LEU A 64 12.37 -3.00 -10.99
C LEU A 64 13.36 -4.08 -10.56
N TYR A 65 13.28 -5.27 -11.13
CA TYR A 65 14.13 -6.39 -10.77
C TYR A 65 15.60 -6.13 -11.12
N GLU A 66 15.89 -5.50 -12.27
CA GLU A 66 17.24 -5.04 -12.61
C GLU A 66 17.82 -4.13 -11.51
N VAL A 67 17.01 -3.21 -10.98
CA VAL A 67 17.44 -2.30 -9.91
C VAL A 67 17.68 -3.07 -8.60
N LEU A 68 16.76 -3.94 -8.21
CA LEU A 68 16.84 -4.71 -6.96
C LEU A 68 18.03 -5.68 -6.94
N SER A 69 18.33 -6.31 -8.08
CA SER A 69 19.48 -7.21 -8.24
C SER A 69 20.80 -6.48 -8.56
N SER A 70 20.81 -5.15 -8.61
CA SER A 70 22.03 -4.38 -8.90
C SER A 70 22.94 -4.15 -7.69
N VAL A 71 22.48 -4.54 -6.50
CA VAL A 71 23.22 -4.46 -5.25
C VAL A 71 23.03 -5.73 -4.45
N GLU A 72 24.03 -6.09 -3.67
CA GLU A 72 23.97 -7.17 -2.70
C GLU A 72 24.28 -6.62 -1.30
N ASP A 73 23.64 -7.19 -0.29
CA ASP A 73 23.95 -6.93 1.11
C ASP A 73 25.21 -7.68 1.57
N ARG A 74 25.57 -7.54 2.85
CA ARG A 74 26.75 -8.22 3.42
C ARG A 74 26.72 -9.75 3.35
N ASN A 75 25.57 -10.35 3.08
CA ASN A 75 25.36 -11.79 3.01
C ASN A 75 25.17 -12.28 1.55
N GLY A 76 25.41 -11.41 0.56
CA GLY A 76 25.21 -11.73 -0.86
C GLY A 76 23.73 -11.78 -1.27
N ARG A 77 22.83 -11.15 -0.51
CA ARG A 77 21.40 -11.09 -0.85
C ARG A 77 21.09 -9.79 -1.59
N ASN A 78 20.31 -9.90 -2.66
CA ASN A 78 19.77 -8.74 -3.37
C ASN A 78 18.86 -7.89 -2.48
N ALA A 79 18.61 -6.65 -2.89
CA ALA A 79 17.54 -5.86 -2.28
C ALA A 79 16.18 -6.53 -2.52
N ILE A 80 15.30 -6.48 -1.53
CA ILE A 80 13.99 -7.12 -1.58
C ILE A 80 12.88 -6.10 -1.29
N PHE A 81 11.87 -6.08 -2.17
CA PHE A 81 10.63 -5.36 -1.91
C PHE A 81 9.69 -6.23 -1.09
N SER A 82 8.96 -5.60 -0.17
CA SER A 82 7.79 -6.17 0.48
C SER A 82 6.56 -5.40 0.03
N PRO A 83 5.97 -5.79 -1.12
CA PRO A 83 4.75 -5.18 -1.60
C PRO A 83 3.61 -5.42 -0.61
N TYR A 84 2.95 -4.37 -0.16
CA TYR A 84 1.62 -4.51 0.39
C TYR A 84 0.66 -4.65 -0.79
N ALA A 85 0.29 -5.91 -1.04
CA ALA A 85 -0.42 -6.33 -2.24
C ALA A 85 -1.89 -6.66 -1.96
N LEU A 86 -2.71 -6.36 -2.95
CA LEU A 86 -4.13 -6.66 -2.99
C LEU A 86 -4.37 -7.92 -3.84
N PRO A 87 -5.09 -8.91 -3.33
CA PRO A 87 -5.36 -10.14 -4.06
C PRO A 87 -6.55 -10.03 -5.01
N CYS A 88 -7.36 -8.96 -4.92
CA CYS A 88 -8.56 -8.79 -5.74
C CYS A 88 -8.66 -7.38 -6.33
N ASN A 89 -9.34 -7.30 -7.48
CA ASN A 89 -9.71 -6.06 -8.15
C ASN A 89 -11.20 -6.04 -8.49
N ILE A 90 -11.69 -4.90 -8.98
CA ILE A 90 -13.06 -4.77 -9.49
C ILE A 90 -13.20 -5.61 -10.77
N ASN A 91 -14.23 -6.45 -10.84
CA ASN A 91 -14.59 -7.15 -12.08
C ASN A 91 -15.48 -6.23 -12.93
N TYR A 92 -14.83 -5.34 -13.70
CA TYR A 92 -15.52 -4.32 -14.48
C TYR A 92 -16.45 -4.92 -15.55
N GLU A 93 -16.06 -6.03 -16.19
CA GLU A 93 -16.88 -6.71 -17.21
C GLU A 93 -18.19 -7.22 -16.61
N VAL A 94 -18.14 -8.01 -15.53
CA VAL A 94 -19.36 -8.55 -14.92
C VAL A 94 -20.24 -7.43 -14.37
N MET A 95 -19.64 -6.40 -13.78
CA MET A 95 -20.40 -5.22 -13.36
C MET A 95 -21.08 -4.53 -14.53
N ALA A 96 -20.44 -4.41 -15.70
CA ALA A 96 -21.06 -3.82 -16.89
C ALA A 96 -22.22 -4.67 -17.43
N ASP A 97 -22.01 -5.99 -17.53
CA ASP A 97 -23.02 -6.95 -18.02
C ASP A 97 -24.26 -7.00 -17.13
N GLU A 98 -24.08 -6.86 -15.81
CA GLU A 98 -25.17 -6.77 -14.83
C GLU A 98 -25.77 -5.35 -14.70
N GLY A 99 -25.39 -4.41 -15.55
CA GLY A 99 -25.91 -3.03 -15.52
C GLY A 99 -25.52 -2.24 -14.27
N TYR A 100 -24.36 -2.55 -13.69
CA TYR A 100 -23.75 -1.92 -12.51
C TYR A 100 -24.61 -1.95 -11.24
N GLN A 101 -25.45 -2.98 -11.07
CA GLN A 101 -26.38 -3.08 -9.93
C GLN A 101 -25.71 -3.42 -8.59
N ARG A 102 -24.53 -4.05 -8.63
CA ARG A 102 -23.78 -4.46 -7.43
C ARG A 102 -22.28 -4.48 -7.69
N TYR A 103 -21.50 -4.39 -6.62
CA TYR A 103 -20.05 -4.59 -6.67
C TYR A 103 -19.71 -6.07 -6.88
N VAL A 104 -18.83 -6.34 -7.83
CA VAL A 104 -18.26 -7.66 -8.09
C VAL A 104 -16.75 -7.54 -8.14
N HIS A 105 -16.04 -8.46 -7.49
CA HIS A 105 -14.58 -8.53 -7.53
C HIS A 105 -14.12 -9.74 -8.34
N GLU A 106 -12.84 -9.75 -8.68
CA GLU A 106 -12.12 -10.86 -9.28
C GLU A 106 -10.74 -10.96 -8.63
N ASP A 107 -10.13 -12.14 -8.70
CA ASP A 107 -8.78 -12.35 -8.19
C ASP A 107 -7.73 -11.77 -9.14
N LEU A 108 -6.62 -11.32 -8.58
CA LEU A 108 -5.53 -10.65 -9.28
C LEU A 108 -5.02 -11.40 -10.53
N PRO A 109 -4.84 -12.74 -10.55
CA PRO A 109 -4.42 -13.45 -11.75
C PRO A 109 -5.43 -13.30 -12.92
N VAL A 110 -6.73 -13.23 -12.62
CA VAL A 110 -7.78 -13.00 -13.63
C VAL A 110 -7.66 -11.58 -14.19
N THR A 111 -7.37 -10.60 -13.32
CA THR A 111 -7.12 -9.22 -13.74
C THR A 111 -5.93 -9.13 -14.68
N PHE A 112 -4.81 -9.79 -14.37
CA PHE A 112 -3.66 -9.86 -15.26
C PHE A 112 -4.00 -10.51 -16.60
N GLN A 113 -4.71 -11.65 -16.61
CA GLN A 113 -5.13 -12.33 -17.84
C GLN A 113 -5.98 -11.43 -18.76
N LYS A 114 -6.91 -10.67 -18.17
CA LYS A 114 -7.73 -9.71 -18.91
C LYS A 114 -6.90 -8.56 -19.46
N LEU A 115 -5.97 -8.00 -18.68
CA LEU A 115 -5.10 -6.92 -19.13
C LEU A 115 -4.09 -7.39 -20.19
N GLU A 116 -3.57 -8.61 -20.10
CA GLU A 116 -2.76 -9.25 -21.14
C GLU A 116 -3.53 -9.34 -22.46
N SER A 117 -4.81 -9.74 -22.42
CA SER A 117 -5.64 -9.81 -23.62
C SER A 117 -5.92 -8.43 -24.25
N ARG A 118 -6.03 -7.37 -23.42
CA ARG A 118 -6.34 -6.00 -23.88
C ARG A 118 -5.12 -5.20 -24.28
N HIS A 119 -4.00 -5.44 -23.62
CA HIS A 119 -2.74 -4.69 -23.75
C HIS A 119 -1.55 -5.67 -23.79
N PRO A 120 -1.49 -6.57 -24.81
CA PRO A 120 -0.51 -7.65 -24.84
C PRO A 120 0.94 -7.16 -24.83
N GLN A 121 1.21 -6.00 -25.44
CA GLN A 121 2.55 -5.40 -25.42
C GLN A 121 3.05 -5.02 -24.02
N ALA A 122 2.15 -4.77 -23.06
CA ALA A 122 2.49 -4.32 -21.72
C ALA A 122 2.32 -5.42 -20.66
N TYR A 123 1.38 -6.34 -20.83
CA TYR A 123 1.05 -7.31 -19.79
C TYR A 123 1.36 -8.76 -20.14
N SER A 124 1.83 -9.07 -21.36
CA SER A 124 2.12 -10.45 -21.69
C SER A 124 3.23 -11.03 -20.79
N GLY A 125 2.90 -12.12 -20.09
CA GLY A 125 3.76 -12.73 -19.09
C GLY A 125 3.92 -11.97 -17.77
N ALA A 126 3.25 -10.82 -17.55
CA ALA A 126 3.45 -10.00 -16.36
C ALA A 126 3.17 -10.74 -15.03
N TRP A 127 2.11 -11.56 -14.98
CA TRP A 127 1.83 -12.37 -13.78
C TRP A 127 2.87 -13.48 -13.55
N THR A 128 3.41 -14.05 -14.63
CA THR A 128 4.50 -15.03 -14.51
C THR A 128 5.75 -14.37 -13.93
N MET A 129 6.16 -13.22 -14.47
CA MET A 129 7.28 -12.42 -13.98
C MET A 129 7.08 -12.00 -12.51
N TRP A 130 5.84 -11.73 -12.10
CA TRP A 130 5.52 -11.45 -10.71
C TRP A 130 5.92 -12.61 -9.79
N LYS A 131 5.54 -13.84 -10.15
CA LYS A 131 5.90 -15.05 -9.39
C LYS A 131 7.40 -15.34 -9.41
N GLU A 132 8.05 -15.16 -10.56
CA GLU A 132 9.51 -15.29 -10.69
C GLU A 132 10.24 -14.32 -9.75
N GLY A 133 9.76 -13.09 -9.61
CA GLY A 133 10.29 -12.13 -8.64
C GLY A 133 10.21 -12.61 -7.19
N MET A 134 9.18 -13.38 -6.83
CA MET A 134 9.09 -14.01 -5.52
C MET A 134 10.10 -15.14 -5.36
N GLU A 135 10.20 -16.01 -6.36
CA GLU A 135 11.10 -17.16 -6.36
C GLU A 135 12.57 -16.73 -6.29
N MET A 136 12.92 -15.63 -6.96
CA MET A 136 14.25 -15.01 -6.92
C MET A 136 14.54 -14.23 -5.62
N GLY A 137 13.58 -14.11 -4.70
CA GLY A 137 13.74 -13.36 -3.46
C GLY A 137 13.82 -11.84 -3.66
N LEU A 138 13.25 -11.31 -4.75
CA LEU A 138 13.15 -9.88 -5.02
C LEU A 138 11.83 -9.28 -4.50
N MET A 139 10.81 -10.11 -4.33
CA MET A 139 9.46 -9.72 -3.90
C MET A 139 8.95 -10.63 -2.78
N ALA A 140 8.49 -10.05 -1.67
CA ALA A 140 7.85 -10.77 -0.56
C ALA A 140 6.53 -10.08 -0.18
N PRO A 141 5.42 -10.30 -0.92
CA PRO A 141 4.16 -9.63 -0.67
C PRO A 141 3.64 -9.83 0.76
N GLN A 142 2.99 -8.81 1.29
CA GLN A 142 2.19 -8.83 2.51
C GLN A 142 0.79 -8.28 2.21
N CYS A 143 -0.20 -8.60 3.03
CA CYS A 143 -1.59 -8.32 2.71
C CYS A 143 -1.93 -6.84 2.89
N HIS A 144 -2.56 -6.25 1.88
CA HIS A 144 -3.04 -4.88 1.88
C HIS A 144 -4.58 -4.77 1.89
N GLY A 145 -5.28 -5.80 2.34
CA GLY A 145 -6.75 -5.90 2.23
C GLY A 145 -7.18 -6.75 1.04
N ARG A 146 -8.46 -6.67 0.67
CA ARG A 146 -9.03 -7.40 -0.48
C ARG A 146 -8.99 -6.55 -1.75
N GLU A 147 -9.48 -5.30 -1.67
CA GLU A 147 -9.44 -4.29 -2.73
C GLU A 147 -9.05 -2.91 -2.14
N HIS A 148 -8.54 -2.00 -2.98
CA HIS A 148 -8.17 -0.64 -2.58
C HIS A 148 -9.34 0.36 -2.67
N VAL A 149 -10.59 -0.09 -2.50
CA VAL A 149 -11.78 0.77 -2.60
C VAL A 149 -12.74 0.52 -1.46
N ASN A 150 -13.34 1.59 -0.96
CA ASN A 150 -14.34 1.53 0.10
C ASN A 150 -15.68 1.05 -0.46
N LEU A 151 -16.08 -0.17 -0.10
CA LEU A 151 -17.33 -0.74 -0.61
C LEU A 151 -18.59 -0.02 -0.12
N GLY A 152 -18.55 0.61 1.06
CA GLY A 152 -19.66 1.44 1.54
C GLY A 152 -19.93 2.62 0.60
N ILE A 153 -18.86 3.33 0.22
CA ILE A 153 -18.91 4.40 -0.79
C ILE A 153 -19.40 3.85 -2.13
N MET A 154 -18.84 2.73 -2.62
CA MET A 154 -19.25 2.15 -3.90
C MET A 154 -20.74 1.80 -3.92
N LYS A 155 -21.23 1.09 -2.89
CA LYS A 155 -22.65 0.71 -2.78
C LYS A 155 -23.58 1.92 -2.74
N GLU A 156 -23.22 2.95 -1.97
CA GLU A 156 -24.00 4.18 -1.88
C GLU A 156 -24.07 4.91 -3.23
N LYS A 157 -22.95 5.00 -3.95
CA LYS A 157 -22.88 5.65 -5.26
C LYS A 157 -23.61 4.85 -6.35
N ILE A 158 -23.56 3.52 -6.31
CA ILE A 158 -24.36 2.65 -7.18
C ILE A 158 -25.85 2.91 -6.95
N ALA A 159 -26.31 2.89 -5.69
CA ALA A 159 -27.72 3.06 -5.35
C ALA A 159 -28.28 4.43 -5.73
N ARG A 160 -27.46 5.49 -5.65
CA ARG A 160 -27.84 6.87 -6.03
C ARG A 160 -27.74 7.14 -7.53
N GLY A 161 -27.06 6.27 -8.26
CA GLY A 161 -26.80 6.46 -9.67
C GLY A 161 -25.77 7.56 -9.97
N ASP A 162 -24.75 7.71 -9.12
CA ASP A 162 -23.79 8.82 -9.22
C ASP A 162 -22.96 8.75 -10.51
N ALA A 163 -22.99 9.83 -11.31
CA ALA A 163 -22.37 9.87 -12.64
C ALA A 163 -20.84 9.68 -12.60
N ASP A 164 -20.16 10.20 -11.58
CA ASP A 164 -18.71 10.07 -11.44
C ASP A 164 -18.26 8.63 -11.28
N LEU A 165 -19.03 7.81 -10.56
CA LEU A 165 -18.77 6.38 -10.44
C LEU A 165 -18.91 5.69 -11.78
N PHE A 166 -20.03 5.86 -12.48
CA PHE A 166 -20.26 5.13 -13.73
C PHE A 166 -19.28 5.55 -14.83
N VAL A 167 -18.90 6.82 -14.89
CA VAL A 167 -17.87 7.26 -15.84
C VAL A 167 -16.53 6.62 -15.50
N ALA A 168 -16.16 6.50 -14.22
CA ALA A 168 -14.96 5.78 -13.81
C ALA A 168 -15.02 4.29 -14.19
N LEU A 169 -16.09 3.58 -13.82
CA LEU A 169 -16.26 2.15 -14.07
C LEU A 169 -16.28 1.80 -15.56
N ARG A 170 -16.93 2.63 -16.41
CA ARG A 170 -16.91 2.45 -17.88
C ARG A 170 -15.52 2.58 -18.48
N ASN A 171 -14.61 3.27 -17.80
CA ASN A 171 -13.20 3.38 -18.15
C ASN A 171 -12.32 2.42 -17.32
N ARG A 172 -12.90 1.35 -16.75
CA ARG A 172 -12.20 0.33 -15.95
C ARG A 172 -11.31 0.91 -14.84
N SER A 173 -11.76 2.01 -14.24
CA SER A 173 -11.00 2.77 -13.26
C SER A 173 -11.87 3.18 -12.08
N TYR A 174 -11.25 3.62 -10.98
CA TYR A 174 -11.97 4.23 -9.86
C TYR A 174 -11.26 5.51 -9.34
N THR A 175 -10.45 6.13 -10.19
CA THR A 175 -9.79 7.43 -9.90
C THR A 175 -10.78 8.59 -9.77
N GLY A 176 -10.40 9.62 -9.01
CA GLY A 176 -11.10 10.90 -9.02
C GLY A 176 -12.49 10.91 -8.37
N LEU A 177 -12.97 9.79 -7.81
CA LEU A 177 -14.31 9.69 -7.22
C LEU A 177 -14.54 10.74 -6.13
N THR A 178 -15.77 11.24 -6.09
CA THR A 178 -16.25 12.10 -5.00
C THR A 178 -16.71 11.26 -3.83
N VAL A 179 -16.48 11.77 -2.61
CA VAL A 179 -16.93 11.13 -1.38
C VAL A 179 -18.36 11.60 -1.08
N PRO A 180 -19.33 10.69 -0.87
CA PRO A 180 -20.69 11.05 -0.50
C PRO A 180 -20.74 11.87 0.81
N PRO A 181 -21.71 12.80 0.96
CA PRO A 181 -21.89 13.57 2.18
C PRO A 181 -22.01 12.69 3.44
N GLY A 182 -21.40 13.12 4.54
CA GLY A 182 -21.45 12.41 5.82
C GLY A 182 -20.42 11.30 6.01
N ARG A 183 -19.49 11.12 5.06
CA ARG A 183 -18.29 10.28 5.22
C ARG A 183 -17.05 11.16 5.46
N SER A 184 -16.20 10.76 6.40
CA SER A 184 -15.00 11.49 6.82
C SER A 184 -13.70 10.90 6.27
N PHE A 185 -13.81 10.02 5.28
CA PHE A 185 -12.72 9.22 4.70
C PHE A 185 -12.84 9.13 3.18
N GLY A 186 -11.71 8.93 2.51
CA GLY A 186 -11.64 8.85 1.05
C GLY A 186 -12.17 7.53 0.48
N TYR A 187 -12.49 7.52 -0.82
CA TYR A 187 -12.95 6.31 -1.52
C TYR A 187 -11.91 5.18 -1.55
N SER A 188 -10.64 5.49 -1.31
CA SER A 188 -9.54 4.52 -1.26
C SER A 188 -9.33 3.90 0.13
N ALA A 189 -10.00 4.42 1.17
CA ALA A 189 -9.90 3.87 2.51
C ALA A 189 -10.82 2.66 2.65
N ALA A 190 -10.36 1.50 2.19
CA ALA A 190 -11.17 0.27 2.09
C ALA A 190 -11.88 -0.12 3.39
N PHE A 191 -11.27 0.14 4.54
CA PHE A 191 -11.81 -0.16 5.88
C PHE A 191 -12.33 1.07 6.64
N GLY A 192 -12.51 2.21 5.96
CA GLY A 192 -13.25 3.36 6.50
C GLY A 192 -14.74 3.02 6.63
N PHE A 193 -15.39 3.39 7.73
CA PHE A 193 -16.77 3.00 8.01
C PHE A 193 -17.59 4.19 8.49
N LYS A 194 -18.85 4.26 8.05
CA LYS A 194 -19.81 5.27 8.46
C LYS A 194 -20.50 4.92 9.77
N ASP A 195 -20.72 3.63 10.04
CA ASP A 195 -21.42 3.14 11.22
C ASP A 195 -20.98 1.72 11.62
N SER A 196 -21.55 1.21 12.72
CA SER A 196 -21.23 -0.11 13.26
C SER A 196 -21.63 -1.27 12.36
N GLU A 197 -22.60 -1.11 11.46
CA GLU A 197 -22.99 -2.18 10.54
C GLU A 197 -21.99 -2.31 9.39
N GLU A 198 -21.48 -1.19 8.86
CA GLU A 198 -20.36 -1.22 7.91
C GLU A 198 -19.11 -1.87 8.55
N LEU A 199 -18.84 -1.57 9.82
CA LEU A 199 -17.72 -2.17 10.55
C LEU A 199 -17.86 -3.70 10.67
N LYS A 200 -19.06 -4.24 10.95
CA LYS A 200 -19.27 -5.71 10.95
C LYS A 200 -19.04 -6.32 9.57
N GLY A 201 -19.49 -5.63 8.51
CA GLY A 201 -19.25 -6.07 7.13
C GLY A 201 -17.76 -6.17 6.77
N HIS A 202 -16.92 -5.33 7.37
CA HIS A 202 -15.47 -5.39 7.18
C HIS A 202 -14.83 -6.68 7.68
N GLU A 203 -15.38 -7.35 8.70
CA GLU A 203 -14.84 -8.63 9.18
C GLU A 203 -14.85 -9.68 8.05
N GLN A 204 -15.99 -9.80 7.36
CA GLN A 204 -16.15 -10.76 6.26
C GLN A 204 -15.26 -10.41 5.07
N ILE A 205 -15.16 -9.13 4.73
CA ILE A 205 -14.28 -8.64 3.65
C ILE A 205 -12.82 -8.94 3.98
N LEU A 206 -12.42 -8.72 5.23
CA LEU A 206 -11.06 -8.94 5.70
C LEU A 206 -10.69 -10.44 5.71
N GLU A 207 -11.57 -11.30 6.23
CA GLU A 207 -11.36 -12.75 6.19
C GLU A 207 -11.27 -13.27 4.76
N HIS A 208 -12.14 -12.79 3.86
CA HIS A 208 -12.06 -13.13 2.45
C HIS A 208 -10.75 -12.65 1.82
N GLY A 209 -10.34 -11.40 2.08
CA GLY A 209 -9.09 -10.85 1.58
C GLY A 209 -7.86 -11.66 2.00
N LEU A 210 -7.80 -12.09 3.26
CA LEU A 210 -6.69 -12.93 3.75
C LEU A 210 -6.68 -14.33 3.11
N ARG A 211 -7.86 -14.93 2.88
CA ARG A 211 -7.95 -16.20 2.13
C ARG A 211 -7.55 -16.04 0.66
N ALA A 212 -8.05 -14.99 0.00
CA ALA A 212 -7.71 -14.68 -1.39
C ALA A 212 -6.21 -14.39 -1.53
N PHE A 213 -5.60 -13.67 -0.58
CA PHE A 213 -4.15 -13.46 -0.53
C PHE A 213 -3.39 -14.78 -0.52
N LYS A 214 -3.76 -15.72 0.36
CA LYS A 214 -3.14 -17.05 0.39
C LYS A 214 -3.32 -17.79 -0.94
N HIS A 215 -4.50 -17.71 -1.54
CA HIS A 215 -4.79 -18.35 -2.82
C HIS A 215 -3.92 -17.80 -3.95
N VAL A 216 -3.83 -16.47 -4.06
CA VAL A 216 -3.12 -15.77 -5.13
C VAL A 216 -1.60 -15.88 -5.01
N PHE A 217 -1.06 -15.70 -3.79
CA PHE A 217 0.39 -15.64 -3.56
C PHE A 217 0.98 -16.94 -3.01
N GLY A 218 0.15 -17.97 -2.78
CA GLY A 218 0.60 -19.29 -2.35
C GLY A 218 1.01 -19.42 -0.87
N TYR A 219 1.01 -18.33 -0.10
CA TYR A 219 1.34 -18.35 1.33
C TYR A 219 0.53 -17.34 2.15
N HIS A 220 0.50 -17.54 3.47
CA HIS A 220 -0.15 -16.62 4.38
C HIS A 220 0.71 -15.39 4.65
N SER A 221 0.12 -14.19 4.55
CA SER A 221 0.76 -12.99 5.05
C SER A 221 0.92 -13.04 6.58
N VAL A 222 1.99 -12.43 7.09
CA VAL A 222 2.26 -12.30 8.54
C VAL A 222 2.17 -10.84 9.02
N CYS A 223 2.22 -9.87 8.12
CA CYS A 223 2.05 -8.46 8.40
C CYS A 223 0.92 -7.86 7.55
N PHE A 224 0.13 -6.96 8.12
CA PHE A 224 -0.97 -6.32 7.42
C PHE A 224 -0.88 -4.80 7.51
N THR A 225 -1.17 -4.12 6.40
CA THR A 225 -1.46 -2.68 6.38
C THR A 225 -2.77 -2.42 5.67
N ALA A 226 -3.62 -1.56 6.21
CA ALA A 226 -4.88 -1.23 5.55
C ALA A 226 -4.66 -0.19 4.44
N PRO A 227 -5.46 -0.22 3.35
CA PRO A 227 -5.52 0.86 2.38
C PRO A 227 -5.77 2.21 3.05
N ALA A 228 -4.96 3.20 2.67
CA ALA A 228 -4.94 4.54 3.28
C ALA A 228 -4.72 4.55 4.82
N GLN A 229 -4.19 3.46 5.39
CA GLN A 229 -3.87 3.28 6.81
C GLN A 229 -5.06 3.51 7.78
N GLN A 230 -6.29 3.44 7.27
CA GLN A 230 -7.49 3.54 8.10
C GLN A 230 -7.95 2.15 8.52
N PHE A 231 -7.82 1.83 9.81
CA PHE A 231 -8.19 0.52 10.32
C PHE A 231 -8.61 0.57 11.78
N HIS A 232 -9.81 0.06 12.08
CA HIS A 232 -10.38 0.05 13.42
C HIS A 232 -9.82 -1.10 14.27
N PRO A 233 -9.49 -0.89 15.56
CA PRO A 233 -8.98 -1.97 16.41
C PRO A 233 -9.89 -3.18 16.60
N ASP A 234 -11.22 -3.00 16.48
CA ASP A 234 -12.17 -4.13 16.58
C ASP A 234 -11.99 -5.18 15.48
N LEU A 235 -11.33 -4.84 14.36
CA LEU A 235 -11.03 -5.78 13.28
C LEU A 235 -9.74 -6.58 13.52
N GLU A 236 -8.96 -6.25 14.53
CA GLU A 236 -7.66 -6.87 14.76
C GLU A 236 -7.71 -8.32 15.27
N PRO A 237 -8.70 -8.72 16.09
CA PRO A 237 -8.91 -10.14 16.38
C PRO A 237 -9.10 -10.97 15.10
N VAL A 238 -9.63 -10.38 14.02
CA VAL A 238 -9.77 -11.02 12.71
C VAL A 238 -8.41 -11.28 12.09
N LEU A 239 -7.52 -10.30 12.12
CA LEU A 239 -6.14 -10.46 11.64
C LEU A 239 -5.42 -11.55 12.44
N ARG A 240 -5.49 -11.49 13.77
CA ARG A 240 -4.74 -12.40 14.65
C ARG A 240 -5.16 -13.86 14.47
N ARG A 241 -6.47 -14.14 14.36
CA ARG A 241 -7.00 -15.50 14.16
C ARG A 241 -6.69 -16.06 12.76
N ASN A 242 -6.40 -15.20 11.79
CA ASN A 242 -6.02 -15.58 10.43
C ASN A 242 -4.49 -15.58 10.19
N GLY A 243 -3.69 -15.59 11.26
CA GLY A 243 -2.24 -15.79 11.18
C GLY A 243 -1.39 -14.52 11.05
N ILE A 244 -2.02 -13.33 11.04
CA ILE A 244 -1.26 -12.08 11.08
C ILE A 244 -0.60 -11.93 12.46
N LEU A 245 0.68 -11.57 12.44
CA LEU A 245 1.52 -11.36 13.62
C LEU A 245 1.74 -9.88 13.90
N ALA A 246 1.78 -9.05 12.85
CA ALA A 246 2.03 -7.62 12.99
C ALA A 246 1.10 -6.74 12.15
N LEU A 247 0.92 -5.52 12.62
CA LEU A 247 0.27 -4.42 11.93
C LEU A 247 1.30 -3.37 11.56
N ASP A 248 1.41 -3.05 10.29
CA ASP A 248 2.10 -1.84 9.85
C ASP A 248 1.17 -0.65 10.00
N ARG A 249 1.61 0.33 10.79
CA ARG A 249 0.82 1.50 11.18
C ARG A 249 1.71 2.74 11.13
N PRO A 250 1.11 3.92 10.86
CA PRO A 250 1.83 5.17 10.99
C PRO A 250 2.26 5.38 12.44
N PHE A 251 3.38 6.09 12.63
CA PHE A 251 3.89 6.47 13.95
C PHE A 251 2.83 7.17 14.80
N MET A 252 2.03 8.04 14.18
CA MET A 252 0.89 8.71 14.81
C MET A 252 -0.32 8.61 13.89
N HIS A 253 -1.47 8.24 14.45
CA HIS A 253 -2.76 8.35 13.74
C HIS A 253 -3.85 8.87 14.65
N VAL A 254 -4.91 9.36 14.03
CA VAL A 254 -6.16 9.69 14.69
C VAL A 254 -7.08 8.49 14.60
N GLN A 255 -7.36 7.87 15.74
CA GLN A 255 -8.31 6.77 15.80
C GLN A 255 -9.73 7.34 15.89
N GLN A 256 -10.59 6.95 14.97
CA GLN A 256 -12.02 7.17 15.05
C GLN A 256 -12.64 6.07 15.92
N SER A 257 -13.54 6.45 16.83
CA SER A 257 -14.30 5.50 17.66
C SER A 257 -15.78 5.57 17.29
N PRO A 258 -16.50 4.44 17.22
CA PRO A 258 -17.95 4.39 17.26
C PRO A 258 -18.49 5.24 18.41
N GLY A 259 -19.19 6.33 18.10
CA GLY A 259 -19.78 7.16 19.13
C GLY A 259 -20.84 6.37 19.91
N THR A 260 -20.60 6.12 21.21
CA THR A 260 -21.56 5.49 22.13
C THR A 260 -22.51 6.52 22.75
N GLY A 261 -22.95 7.50 21.96
CA GLY A 261 -23.88 8.52 22.44
C GLY A 261 -25.28 7.93 22.63
N ARG A 262 -25.62 7.51 23.85
CA ARG A 262 -27.01 7.42 24.30
C ARG A 262 -27.53 8.84 24.49
N ASN A 263 -28.25 9.37 23.51
CA ASN A 263 -29.19 10.45 23.74
C ASN A 263 -30.53 10.08 23.10
N ASN A 264 -31.58 10.14 23.91
CA ASN A 264 -32.95 9.78 23.61
C ASN A 264 -33.64 10.78 22.66
N SER A 265 -33.09 10.94 21.45
CA SER A 265 -33.81 11.57 20.35
C SER A 265 -33.34 10.94 19.05
N GLN A 266 -34.31 10.49 18.27
CA GLN A 266 -34.20 9.72 17.04
C GLN A 266 -33.61 10.54 15.88
N SER A 267 -32.47 11.20 16.08
CA SER A 267 -31.74 11.94 15.05
C SER A 267 -30.40 12.39 15.61
N GLN A 268 -29.30 12.02 14.94
CA GLN A 268 -27.91 12.44 15.17
C GLN A 268 -27.12 11.70 16.26
N ARG A 269 -26.59 10.52 15.91
CA ARG A 269 -25.33 10.03 16.51
C ARG A 269 -24.20 11.02 16.15
N LYS A 270 -23.82 11.91 17.07
CA LYS A 270 -22.61 12.75 16.93
C LYS A 270 -21.37 11.94 17.30
N TRP A 271 -20.45 11.82 16.35
CA TRP A 271 -19.15 11.14 16.47
C TRP A 271 -18.12 12.06 17.13
N ASN A 272 -17.75 11.82 18.40
CA ASN A 272 -17.09 12.88 19.19
C ASN A 272 -15.81 12.52 19.95
N THR A 273 -15.09 11.43 19.66
CA THR A 273 -13.74 11.25 20.24
C THR A 273 -12.71 10.74 19.24
N THR A 274 -11.91 11.67 18.73
CA THR A 274 -10.68 11.42 17.98
C THR A 274 -9.51 11.36 18.96
N ALA A 275 -9.00 10.16 19.25
CA ALA A 275 -7.80 10.01 20.08
C ALA A 275 -6.57 9.95 19.19
N ARG A 276 -5.55 10.76 19.48
CA ARG A 276 -4.22 10.57 18.88
C ARG A 276 -3.57 9.34 19.50
N LYS A 277 -3.20 8.39 18.67
CA LYS A 277 -2.51 7.16 19.06
C LYS A 277 -1.10 7.17 18.50
N TRP A 278 -0.15 6.79 19.34
CA TRP A 278 1.27 6.70 19.01
C TRP A 278 1.66 5.24 18.96
N ASN A 279 2.36 4.87 17.90
CA ASN A 279 2.81 3.50 17.64
C ASN A 279 4.33 3.46 17.70
N THR A 280 4.89 2.31 18.09
CA THR A 280 6.33 2.06 17.98
C THR A 280 6.56 0.64 17.50
N THR A 281 7.61 0.43 16.71
CA THR A 281 7.97 -0.90 16.20
C THR A 281 8.18 -1.88 17.34
N GLY A 282 7.61 -3.08 17.26
CA GLY A 282 7.65 -4.14 18.26
C GLY A 282 6.70 -4.01 19.45
N ALA A 283 5.94 -2.91 19.56
CA ALA A 283 4.91 -2.79 20.59
C ALA A 283 3.87 -3.92 20.47
N LEU A 284 3.63 -4.63 21.57
CA LEU A 284 2.57 -5.64 21.67
C LEU A 284 1.25 -4.94 21.97
N ARG A 285 0.24 -5.24 21.18
CA ARG A 285 -1.09 -4.68 21.34
C ARG A 285 -2.03 -5.67 22.04
N ALA A 286 -3.16 -5.17 22.55
CA ALA A 286 -4.13 -5.99 23.28
C ALA A 286 -4.69 -7.16 22.46
N SER A 287 -4.76 -7.04 21.14
CA SER A 287 -5.14 -8.11 20.22
C SER A 287 -4.05 -9.17 20.00
N GLY A 288 -2.89 -9.05 20.65
CA GLY A 288 -1.74 -9.94 20.49
C GLY A 288 -0.88 -9.67 19.26
N LEU A 289 -1.24 -8.66 18.45
CA LEU A 289 -0.46 -8.22 17.29
C LEU A 289 0.71 -7.34 17.73
N ARG A 290 1.85 -7.50 17.06
CA ARG A 290 2.94 -6.52 17.10
C ARG A 290 2.64 -5.34 16.19
N THR A 291 3.38 -4.26 16.37
CA THR A 291 3.31 -3.10 15.48
C THR A 291 4.62 -2.94 14.72
N VAL A 292 4.54 -2.60 13.45
CA VAL A 292 5.66 -2.17 12.60
C VAL A 292 5.41 -0.71 12.26
N VAL A 293 6.41 0.16 12.44
CA VAL A 293 6.31 1.58 12.12
C VAL A 293 7.41 1.94 11.13
N ARG A 294 7.01 2.34 9.92
CA ARG A 294 7.94 2.82 8.90
C ARG A 294 8.61 4.12 9.36
N ASN A 295 9.93 4.19 9.20
CA ASN A 295 10.75 5.29 9.71
C ASN A 295 11.65 5.94 8.67
N VAL A 296 11.50 5.58 7.40
CA VAL A 296 12.15 6.25 6.28
C VAL A 296 11.10 6.52 5.21
N VAL A 297 11.02 7.73 4.69
CA VAL A 297 10.09 8.11 3.62
C VAL A 297 10.85 8.21 2.31
N PHE A 298 10.42 7.44 1.31
CA PHE A 298 11.01 7.44 -0.01
C PHE A 298 9.94 7.53 -1.10
N GLU A 299 9.71 8.75 -1.58
CA GLU A 299 8.65 9.08 -2.52
C GLU A 299 9.21 9.95 -3.66
N PRO A 300 10.08 9.38 -4.51
CA PRO A 300 10.85 10.15 -5.50
C PRO A 300 9.98 10.85 -6.57
N CYS A 301 8.75 10.36 -6.80
CA CYS A 301 7.80 10.98 -7.72
C CYS A 301 6.74 11.83 -6.98
N ASP A 302 6.94 12.18 -5.70
CA ASP A 302 6.05 13.10 -4.96
C ASP A 302 6.38 14.57 -5.23
N GLY A 303 6.23 14.97 -6.49
CA GLY A 303 6.30 16.38 -6.85
C GLY A 303 4.95 17.05 -6.57
N LYS A 304 4.90 17.96 -5.58
CA LYS A 304 3.82 18.97 -5.48
C LYS A 304 3.76 19.87 -6.74
N HIS A 305 4.75 19.76 -7.63
CA HIS A 305 4.96 20.58 -8.81
C HIS A 305 5.32 19.75 -10.05
N VAL A 306 4.72 18.58 -10.29
CA VAL A 306 4.77 18.01 -11.65
C VAL A 306 3.85 18.85 -12.55
N ILE A 307 4.29 20.06 -12.88
CA ILE A 307 3.78 20.82 -14.02
C ILE A 307 4.13 20.00 -15.27
N PRO A 308 3.21 19.82 -16.23
CA PRO A 308 3.36 18.86 -17.33
C PRO A 308 4.60 18.94 -18.24
N ASP A 309 5.53 19.89 -18.08
CA ASP A 309 6.65 20.08 -19.02
C ASP A 309 8.05 20.27 -18.38
N ALA A 310 8.21 20.13 -17.05
CA ALA A 310 9.47 20.43 -16.37
C ALA A 310 10.20 19.16 -15.86
N ILE A 311 10.89 18.46 -16.76
CA ILE A 311 11.79 17.33 -16.42
C ILE A 311 12.75 17.70 -15.27
N ASN A 312 13.21 18.96 -15.22
CA ASN A 312 14.16 19.44 -14.22
C ASN A 312 13.60 19.47 -12.79
N GLU A 313 12.31 19.78 -12.59
CA GLU A 313 11.71 19.83 -11.24
C GLU A 313 11.49 18.43 -10.66
N ALA A 314 11.13 17.46 -11.52
CA ALA A 314 11.02 16.07 -11.13
C ALA A 314 12.38 15.48 -10.73
N VAL A 315 13.47 15.86 -11.44
CA VAL A 315 14.85 15.47 -11.10
C VAL A 315 15.30 16.05 -9.75
N SER A 316 14.95 17.31 -9.42
CA SER A 316 15.26 17.91 -8.12
C SER A 316 14.58 17.16 -6.97
N THR A 317 13.27 16.91 -7.11
CA THR A 317 12.47 16.18 -6.11
C THR A 317 13.00 14.76 -5.88
N ALA A 318 13.40 14.09 -6.96
CA ALA A 318 14.03 12.77 -6.91
C ALA A 318 15.34 12.77 -6.11
N SER A 319 16.23 13.75 -6.34
CA SER A 319 17.48 13.89 -5.59
C SER A 319 17.24 14.18 -4.10
N GLU A 320 16.33 15.09 -3.80
CA GLU A 320 15.94 15.43 -2.42
C GLU A 320 15.36 14.22 -1.67
N SER A 321 14.55 13.40 -2.34
CA SER A 321 13.98 12.17 -1.78
C SER A 321 15.08 11.16 -1.41
N VAL A 322 16.09 10.97 -2.27
CA VAL A 322 17.25 10.09 -2.00
C VAL A 322 18.04 10.61 -0.81
N GLU A 323 18.39 11.90 -0.80
CA GLU A 323 19.16 12.49 0.31
C GLU A 323 18.42 12.40 1.65
N ARG A 324 17.12 12.71 1.65
CA ARG A 324 16.28 12.61 2.83
C ARG A 324 16.24 11.16 3.34
N ALA A 325 16.01 10.19 2.46
CA ALA A 325 15.99 8.79 2.83
C ALA A 325 17.32 8.35 3.45
N LEU A 326 18.47 8.69 2.84
CA LEU A 326 19.80 8.40 3.40
C LEU A 326 20.02 9.04 4.78
N LYS A 327 19.56 10.29 4.99
CA LYS A 327 19.62 10.96 6.31
C LYS A 327 18.77 10.23 7.35
N GLU A 328 17.54 9.82 6.99
CA GLU A 328 16.67 9.07 7.90
C GLU A 328 17.20 7.66 8.22
N ILE A 329 17.76 6.95 7.24
CA ILE A 329 18.45 5.66 7.41
C ILE A 329 19.61 5.81 8.40
N ALA A 330 20.47 6.81 8.21
CA ALA A 330 21.60 7.07 9.09
C ALA A 330 21.15 7.30 10.55
N VAL A 331 20.03 8.02 10.75
CA VAL A 331 19.47 8.24 12.08
C VAL A 331 18.87 6.96 12.67
N ALA A 332 18.15 6.16 11.87
CA ALA A 332 17.63 4.87 12.32
C ALA A 332 18.76 3.97 12.83
N PHE A 333 19.84 3.81 12.04
CA PHE A 333 20.99 3.01 12.43
C PHE A 333 21.70 3.55 13.67
N ARG A 334 21.92 4.87 13.77
CA ARG A 334 22.54 5.48 14.97
C ARG A 334 21.73 5.20 16.24
N LEU A 335 20.41 5.13 16.13
CA LEU A 335 19.52 4.84 17.24
C LEU A 335 19.26 3.33 17.43
N GLY A 336 19.96 2.45 16.70
CA GLY A 336 19.81 1.00 16.79
C GLY A 336 18.41 0.55 16.37
N LYS A 337 17.87 1.15 15.31
CA LYS A 337 16.59 0.82 14.70
C LYS A 337 16.82 0.22 13.31
N PRO A 338 15.97 -0.72 12.87
CA PRO A 338 15.89 -1.05 11.45
C PRO A 338 15.47 0.20 10.67
N ALA A 339 15.96 0.35 9.44
CA ALA A 339 15.49 1.33 8.49
C ALA A 339 14.36 0.71 7.66
N ILE A 340 13.12 1.09 7.95
CA ILE A 340 11.91 0.61 7.30
C ILE A 340 11.43 1.72 6.36
N ILE A 341 11.74 1.55 5.08
CA ILE A 341 11.45 2.47 4.00
C ILE A 341 10.00 2.32 3.57
N SER A 342 9.28 3.43 3.57
CA SER A 342 7.93 3.56 3.02
C SER A 342 8.01 4.13 1.61
N SER A 343 7.36 3.44 0.68
CA SER A 343 7.12 3.95 -0.67
C SER A 343 5.73 3.52 -1.17
N HIS A 344 5.35 3.98 -2.36
CA HIS A 344 4.16 3.51 -3.07
C HIS A 344 4.53 3.03 -4.47
N ARG A 345 3.75 2.06 -4.97
CA ARG A 345 3.89 1.51 -6.32
C ARG A 345 3.89 2.58 -7.41
N VAL A 346 3.10 3.64 -7.24
CA VAL A 346 2.99 4.72 -8.24
C VAL A 346 4.34 5.32 -8.62
N ASN A 347 5.37 5.26 -7.76
CA ASN A 347 6.71 5.73 -8.11
C ASN A 347 7.40 4.88 -9.20
N TYR A 348 6.94 3.65 -9.42
CA TYR A 348 7.60 2.64 -10.26
C TYR A 348 6.73 2.20 -11.46
N CYS A 349 5.55 2.80 -11.64
CA CYS A 349 4.65 2.52 -12.77
C CYS A 349 5.00 3.37 -14.00
N GLY A 350 5.08 2.74 -15.17
CA GLY A 350 5.39 3.40 -16.44
C GLY A 350 4.31 3.32 -17.51
N PHE A 351 3.21 2.59 -17.27
CA PHE A 351 2.24 2.29 -18.34
C PHE A 351 1.53 3.52 -18.92
N VAL A 352 1.21 4.51 -18.07
CA VAL A 352 0.61 5.78 -18.52
C VAL A 352 1.67 6.74 -19.04
N GLU A 353 2.77 6.85 -18.29
CA GLU A 353 3.86 7.79 -18.55
C GLU A 353 5.18 7.17 -18.09
N GLU A 354 5.98 6.64 -19.03
CA GLU A 354 7.22 5.91 -18.75
C GLU A 354 8.25 6.73 -17.96
N SER A 355 8.26 8.05 -18.16
CA SER A 355 9.17 8.95 -17.46
C SER A 355 9.02 8.85 -15.93
N ASN A 356 7.81 8.58 -15.43
CA ASN A 356 7.53 8.38 -14.02
C ASN A 356 8.26 7.15 -13.45
N ARG A 357 8.16 5.98 -14.10
CA ARG A 357 8.95 4.79 -13.73
C ARG A 357 10.44 5.08 -13.78
N ARG A 358 10.91 5.68 -14.87
CA ARG A 358 12.35 5.94 -15.08
C ARG A 358 12.94 6.79 -13.95
N ILE A 359 12.23 7.84 -13.52
CA ILE A 359 12.66 8.69 -12.41
C ILE A 359 12.67 7.89 -11.11
N GLY A 360 11.58 7.21 -10.76
CA GLY A 360 11.50 6.46 -9.50
C GLY A 360 12.53 5.34 -9.39
N LEU A 361 12.77 4.58 -10.47
CA LEU A 361 13.77 3.52 -10.50
C LEU A 361 15.21 4.05 -10.51
N ALA A 362 15.49 5.18 -11.19
CA ALA A 362 16.79 5.83 -11.11
C ALA A 362 17.10 6.31 -9.67
N SER A 363 16.11 6.89 -8.99
CA SER A 363 16.23 7.26 -7.57
C SER A 363 16.43 6.06 -6.67
N LEU A 364 15.69 4.96 -6.89
CA LEU A 364 15.84 3.74 -6.11
C LEU A 364 17.24 3.14 -6.30
N LYS A 365 17.73 3.07 -7.53
CA LYS A 365 19.09 2.59 -7.85
C LYS A 365 20.15 3.44 -7.17
N SER A 366 19.98 4.77 -7.17
CA SER A 366 20.88 5.70 -6.46
C SER A 366 20.86 5.46 -4.94
N LEU A 367 19.68 5.37 -4.33
CA LEU A 367 19.52 5.08 -2.91
C LEU A 367 20.20 3.76 -2.51
N LEU A 368 19.94 2.69 -3.26
CA LEU A 368 20.47 1.35 -2.97
C LEU A 368 21.99 1.29 -3.09
N ARG A 369 22.57 1.90 -4.14
CA ARG A 369 24.03 1.98 -4.32
C ARG A 369 24.71 2.76 -3.19
N GLU A 370 24.17 3.91 -2.83
CA GLU A 370 24.69 4.71 -1.72
C GLU A 370 24.57 3.97 -0.38
N LEU A 371 23.49 3.21 -0.20
CA LEU A 371 23.22 2.47 1.03
C LEU A 371 24.26 1.36 1.26
N VAL A 372 24.56 0.54 0.24
CA VAL A 372 25.60 -0.51 0.37
C VAL A 372 27.01 0.07 0.42
N HIS A 373 27.25 1.21 -0.23
CA HIS A 373 28.54 1.91 -0.17
C HIS A 373 28.82 2.49 1.23
N ARG A 374 27.85 3.18 1.84
CA ARG A 374 28.01 3.84 3.14
C ARG A 374 27.95 2.87 4.32
N TRP A 375 27.22 1.77 4.17
CA TRP A 375 27.06 0.75 5.20
C TRP A 375 27.32 -0.65 4.62
N PRO A 376 28.60 -1.06 4.48
CA PRO A 376 28.96 -2.37 3.92
C PRO A 376 28.44 -3.57 4.74
N ASP A 377 28.04 -3.35 5.98
CA ASP A 377 27.45 -4.36 6.87
C ASP A 377 25.92 -4.34 6.91
N VAL A 378 25.27 -3.66 5.96
CA VAL A 378 23.82 -3.62 5.81
C VAL A 378 23.26 -4.98 5.42
N GLU A 379 22.02 -5.26 5.85
CA GLU A 379 21.29 -6.48 5.53
C GLU A 379 19.93 -6.13 4.95
N PHE A 380 19.59 -6.70 3.79
CA PHE A 380 18.26 -6.57 3.21
C PHE A 380 17.33 -7.63 3.79
N MET A 381 16.13 -7.21 4.16
CA MET A 381 15.15 -8.06 4.82
C MET A 381 13.74 -7.69 4.36
N SER A 382 12.89 -8.70 4.16
CA SER A 382 11.47 -8.48 3.94
C SER A 382 10.76 -8.01 5.21
N VAL A 383 9.56 -7.43 5.06
CA VAL A 383 8.67 -7.12 6.18
C VAL A 383 8.31 -8.38 6.97
N ALA A 384 8.17 -9.53 6.29
CA ALA A 384 7.89 -10.82 6.94
C ALA A 384 9.03 -11.24 7.86
N GLU A 385 10.25 -11.30 7.33
CA GLU A 385 11.44 -11.66 8.11
C GLU A 385 11.67 -10.69 9.29
N LEU A 386 11.45 -9.38 9.09
CA LEU A 386 11.53 -8.41 10.18
C LEU A 386 10.45 -8.67 11.24
N THR A 387 9.24 -8.99 10.81
CA THR A 387 8.12 -9.30 11.71
C THR A 387 8.45 -10.53 12.56
N ASP A 388 8.95 -11.59 11.94
CA ASP A 388 9.35 -12.81 12.63
C ASP A 388 10.52 -12.56 13.60
N LEU A 389 11.49 -11.74 13.21
CA LEU A 389 12.60 -11.34 14.07
C LEU A 389 12.10 -10.56 15.31
N ILE A 390 11.18 -9.61 15.13
CA ILE A 390 10.57 -8.85 16.24
C ILE A 390 9.76 -9.77 17.16
N CYS A 391 9.07 -10.76 16.60
CA CYS A 391 8.22 -11.66 17.37
C CYS A 391 9.02 -12.73 18.13
N SER A 392 10.17 -13.15 17.59
CA SER A 392 11.06 -14.15 18.18
C SER A 392 12.04 -13.58 19.20
N ASP A 393 12.29 -12.27 19.20
CA ASP A 393 13.18 -11.64 20.18
C ASP A 393 12.57 -11.68 21.60
N PRO A 394 13.16 -12.44 22.54
CA PRO A 394 12.68 -12.47 23.92
C PRO A 394 12.82 -11.07 24.52
N LYS A 395 11.72 -10.50 25.02
CA LYS A 395 11.77 -9.18 25.65
C LYS A 395 12.83 -9.20 26.76
N LYS A 396 13.73 -8.22 26.77
CA LYS A 396 14.42 -7.81 28.00
C LYS A 396 13.35 -7.39 29.01
N GLY A 397 12.98 -8.28 29.93
CA GLY A 397 12.14 -7.98 31.09
C GLY A 397 10.86 -8.79 31.25
N GLU A 398 10.52 -9.73 30.37
CA GLU A 398 9.48 -10.72 30.65
C GLU A 398 10.16 -12.01 31.12
N LYS A 399 10.11 -12.29 32.42
CA LYS A 399 10.37 -13.64 32.91
C LYS A 399 9.21 -14.55 32.42
N PRO A 400 9.51 -15.83 32.12
CA PRO A 400 8.50 -16.80 31.71
C PRO A 400 7.35 -16.93 32.72
#